data_AF-A0AAE0XSF8-F1
#
_entry.id   AF-A0AAE0XSF8-F1
#
_cell.length_a   1.000
_cell.length_b   1.000
_cell.length_c   1.000
_cell.angle_alpha   90.00
_cell.angle_beta   90.00
_cell.angle_gamma   90.00
#
_symmetry.space_group_name_H-M   'P 1'
#
loop_
_entity.id
_entity.type
_entity.pdbx_description
1 polymer ?
#
loop_
_entity_poly.entity_id
_entity_poly.type
_entity_poly.pdbx_seq_one_letter_code
_entity_poly.pdbx_strand_id
1 'polypeptide(L)'
;MLIIFAISLALNLHLSLKFPIGWKFFPQRNRSLLGVLPIDDFTILTLDYVRQAIFSLILPVFTSVTVLFSTILLSVALQNSKSWRDANKSVVKTKDTSGQELSAVDSKEARAVKMVIAITTVFIVSSIPSSIHIIAVTTVPEFEVNGRYSNLYALTGMAFLIVDSLNCSANVVIYYRMSTKFRRALRSLFRLDKPC
;
A
#
# COMPACT_ATOMS: atom_id res chain seq x y z
N MET A 1 0.14 -14.15 -1.85
CA MET A 1 -0.45 -12.85 -2.24
C MET A 1 -1.90 -13.01 -2.70
N LEU A 2 -2.20 -13.66 -3.85
CA LEU A 2 -3.59 -13.80 -4.33
C LEU A 2 -4.53 -14.57 -3.38
N ILE A 3 -4.05 -15.67 -2.78
CA ILE A 3 -4.86 -16.46 -1.82
C ILE A 3 -5.16 -15.65 -0.55
N ILE A 4 -4.16 -14.94 -0.01
CA ILE A 4 -4.32 -14.06 1.17
C ILE A 4 -5.30 -12.92 0.86
N PHE A 5 -5.22 -12.35 -0.35
CA PHE A 5 -6.16 -11.33 -0.81
C PHE A 5 -7.58 -11.88 -0.95
N ALA A 6 -7.75 -13.07 -1.55
CA ALA A 6 -9.06 -13.71 -1.69
C ALA A 6 -9.69 -14.05 -0.32
N ILE A 7 -8.89 -14.56 0.62
CA ILE A 7 -9.34 -14.82 1.99
C ILE A 7 -9.75 -13.51 2.69
N SER A 8 -8.93 -12.47 2.55
CA SER A 8 -9.25 -11.15 3.11
C SER A 8 -10.54 -10.59 2.51
N LEU A 9 -10.71 -10.66 1.19
CA LEU A 9 -11.91 -10.21 0.50
C LEU A 9 -13.15 -10.99 0.97
N ALA A 10 -13.05 -12.31 1.09
CA ALA A 10 -14.14 -13.17 1.55
C ALA A 10 -14.55 -12.85 2.99
N LEU A 11 -13.59 -12.66 3.90
CA LEU A 11 -13.83 -12.26 5.30
C LEU A 11 -14.50 -10.88 5.38
N ASN A 12 -14.02 -9.91 4.60
CA ASN A 12 -14.58 -8.56 4.54
C ASN A 12 -16.01 -8.57 3.99
N LEU A 13 -16.25 -9.33 2.92
CA LEU A 13 -17.58 -9.49 2.33
C LEU A 13 -18.55 -10.19 3.30
N HIS A 14 -18.09 -11.24 3.98
CA HIS A 14 -18.90 -11.98 4.95
C HIS A 14 -19.40 -11.09 6.09
N LEU A 15 -18.54 -10.26 6.68
CA LEU A 15 -18.97 -9.30 7.71
C LEU A 15 -19.89 -8.22 7.14
N SER A 16 -19.59 -7.72 5.93
CA SER A 16 -20.40 -6.68 5.27
C SER A 16 -21.83 -7.14 4.98
N LEU A 17 -22.05 -8.43 4.73
CA LEU A 17 -23.37 -9.02 4.52
C LEU A 17 -24.20 -9.18 5.82
N LYS A 18 -23.58 -9.08 7.00
CA LYS A 18 -24.29 -9.17 8.29
C LYS A 18 -24.90 -7.86 8.75
N PHE A 19 -24.64 -6.75 8.05
CA PHE A 19 -25.24 -5.47 8.38
C PHE A 19 -26.73 -5.47 8.01
N PRO A 20 -27.64 -5.28 8.98
CA PRO A 20 -29.07 -5.26 8.69
C PRO A 20 -29.41 -4.04 7.83
N ILE A 21 -29.92 -4.28 6.63
CA ILE A 21 -30.39 -3.24 5.72
C ILE A 21 -31.89 -3.10 5.93
N GLY A 22 -32.38 -1.90 6.18
CA GLY A 22 -33.81 -1.68 6.44
C GLY A 22 -34.25 -0.26 6.19
N TRP A 23 -35.56 -0.04 6.30
CA TRP A 23 -36.15 1.27 6.14
C TRP A 23 -35.98 2.08 7.43
N LYS A 24 -35.30 3.22 7.34
CA LYS A 24 -35.15 4.17 8.45
C LYS A 24 -35.82 5.49 8.09
N PHE A 25 -36.67 5.99 8.97
CA PHE A 25 -37.31 7.29 8.81
C PHE A 25 -36.36 8.40 9.26
N PHE A 26 -36.11 9.38 8.38
CA PHE A 26 -35.25 10.52 8.67
C PHE A 26 -36.11 11.78 8.89
N PRO A 27 -36.26 12.27 10.14
CA PRO A 27 -37.14 13.41 10.46
C PRO A 27 -36.76 14.68 9.70
N GLN A 28 -35.46 14.89 9.50
CA GLN A 28 -34.89 16.06 8.82
C GLN A 28 -35.25 16.14 7.32
N ARG A 29 -35.59 15.00 6.69
CA ARG A 29 -35.93 14.91 5.27
C ARG A 29 -37.38 14.46 5.03
N ASN A 30 -38.13 14.19 6.10
CA ASN A 30 -39.51 13.69 6.07
C ASN A 30 -39.73 12.54 5.07
N ARG A 31 -38.74 11.62 4.96
CA ARG A 31 -38.78 10.46 4.07
C ARG A 31 -38.12 9.25 4.71
N SER A 32 -38.64 8.06 4.41
CA SER A 32 -38.01 6.78 4.72
C SER A 32 -36.98 6.47 3.65
N LEU A 33 -35.73 6.24 4.05
CA LEU A 33 -34.65 5.83 3.16
C LEU A 33 -34.17 4.43 3.56
N LEU A 34 -33.76 3.66 2.57
CA LEU A 34 -33.08 2.38 2.82
C LEU A 34 -31.68 2.69 3.35
N GLY A 35 -31.35 2.13 4.50
CA GLY A 35 -30.06 2.37 5.15
C GLY A 35 -29.66 1.23 6.07
N VAL A 36 -28.45 1.32 6.59
CA VAL A 36 -27.95 0.38 7.61
C VAL A 36 -28.65 0.69 8.93
N LEU A 37 -29.35 -0.30 9.48
CA LEU A 37 -30.01 -0.18 10.78
C LEU A 37 -28.98 -0.22 11.91
N PRO A 38 -29.25 0.42 13.06
CA PRO A 38 -28.41 0.27 14.25
C PRO A 38 -28.27 -1.21 14.59
N ILE A 39 -27.03 -1.64 14.83
CA ILE A 39 -26.75 -3.01 15.23
C ILE A 39 -26.97 -3.10 16.73
N ASP A 40 -28.00 -3.83 17.15
CA ASP A 40 -28.29 -4.05 18.57
C ASP A 40 -27.29 -5.03 19.23
N ASP A 41 -26.62 -5.86 18.41
CA ASP A 41 -25.61 -6.80 18.87
C ASP A 41 -24.23 -6.13 19.04
N PHE A 42 -23.90 -5.81 20.29
CA PHE A 42 -22.61 -5.27 20.69
C PHE A 42 -21.41 -6.12 20.22
N THR A 43 -21.61 -7.43 20.06
CA THR A 43 -20.58 -8.36 19.57
C THR A 43 -20.22 -8.09 18.12
N ILE A 44 -21.21 -7.84 17.26
CA ILE A 44 -21.00 -7.56 15.83
C ILE A 44 -20.32 -6.19 15.68
N LEU A 45 -20.74 -5.21 16.47
CA LEU A 45 -20.16 -3.86 16.46
C LEU A 45 -18.68 -3.88 16.88
N THR A 46 -18.36 -4.53 18.00
CA THR A 46 -16.98 -4.63 18.49
C THR A 46 -16.08 -5.41 17.53
N LEU A 47 -16.58 -6.50 16.93
CA LEU A 47 -15.86 -7.24 15.91
C LEU A 47 -15.57 -6.40 14.66
N ASP A 48 -16.48 -5.53 14.25
CA ASP A 48 -16.28 -4.67 13.09
C ASP A 48 -15.21 -3.60 13.35
N TYR A 49 -15.26 -2.92 14.50
CA TYR A 49 -14.22 -1.96 14.89
C TYR A 49 -12.84 -2.62 15.02
N VAL A 50 -12.75 -3.78 15.67
CA VAL A 50 -11.50 -4.54 15.82
C VAL A 50 -10.97 -4.97 14.45
N ARG A 51 -11.84 -5.48 13.57
CA ARG A 51 -11.47 -5.82 12.19
C ARG A 51 -10.93 -4.60 11.46
N GLN A 52 -11.65 -3.48 11.49
CA GLN A 52 -11.24 -2.26 10.80
C GLN A 52 -9.88 -1.77 11.30
N ALA A 53 -9.65 -1.78 12.61
CA ALA A 53 -8.35 -1.44 13.19
C ALA A 53 -7.23 -2.40 12.72
N ILE A 54 -7.47 -3.71 12.69
CA ILE A 54 -6.47 -4.70 12.27
C ILE A 54 -6.10 -4.51 10.79
N PHE A 55 -7.09 -4.43 9.91
CA PHE A 55 -6.87 -4.42 8.47
C PHE A 55 -6.46 -3.05 7.91
N SER A 56 -6.97 -1.97 8.48
CA SER A 56 -6.72 -0.62 7.97
C SER A 56 -5.58 0.10 8.70
N LEU A 57 -5.15 -0.38 9.88
CA LEU A 57 -4.05 0.25 10.63
C LEU A 57 -2.91 -0.73 10.95
N ILE A 58 -3.18 -1.81 11.69
CA ILE A 58 -2.12 -2.67 12.25
C ILE A 58 -1.31 -3.38 11.15
N LEU A 59 -1.99 -4.07 10.23
CA LEU A 59 -1.33 -4.82 9.15
C LEU A 59 -0.54 -3.90 8.18
N PRO A 60 -1.11 -2.79 7.67
CA PRO A 60 -0.37 -1.84 6.82
C PRO A 60 0.87 -1.25 7.50
N VAL A 61 0.77 -0.87 8.78
CA VAL A 61 1.91 -0.32 9.53
C VAL A 61 2.99 -1.39 9.73
N PHE A 62 2.61 -2.59 10.16
CA PHE A 62 3.55 -3.69 10.36
C PHE A 62 4.30 -4.08 9.07
N THR A 63 3.58 -4.20 7.96
CA THR A 63 4.18 -4.50 6.66
C THR A 63 5.10 -3.38 6.19
N SER A 64 4.73 -2.12 6.40
CA SER A 64 5.58 -0.96 6.09
C SER A 64 6.88 -0.97 6.87
N VAL A 65 6.82 -1.24 8.18
CA VAL A 65 8.01 -1.31 9.04
C VAL A 65 8.92 -2.46 8.61
N THR A 66 8.34 -3.62 8.29
CA THR A 66 9.11 -4.78 7.79
C THR A 66 9.81 -4.48 6.46
N VAL A 67 9.10 -3.83 5.53
CA VAL A 67 9.68 -3.41 4.23
C VAL A 67 10.75 -2.35 4.43
N LEU A 68 10.52 -1.35 5.28
CA LEU A 68 11.53 -0.33 5.61
C LEU A 68 12.79 -0.98 6.19
N PHE A 69 12.63 -1.86 7.18
CA PHE A 69 13.75 -2.53 7.83
C PHE A 69 14.55 -3.37 6.85
N SER A 70 13.88 -4.22 6.06
CA SER A 70 14.54 -5.01 5.02
C SER A 70 15.22 -4.16 3.94
N THR A 71 14.65 -3.00 3.61
CA THR A 71 15.26 -2.03 2.68
C THR A 71 16.51 -1.40 3.25
N ILE A 72 16.49 -1.02 4.54
CA ILE A 72 17.66 -0.48 5.23
C ILE A 72 18.76 -1.54 5.26
N LEU A 73 18.45 -2.78 5.68
CA LEU A 73 19.41 -3.89 5.68
C LEU A 73 20.02 -4.11 4.29
N LEU A 74 19.19 -4.16 3.25
CA LEU A 74 19.65 -4.33 1.87
C LEU A 74 20.55 -3.15 1.45
N SER A 75 20.17 -1.92 1.81
CA SER A 75 20.95 -0.72 1.46
C SER A 75 22.32 -0.71 2.14
N VAL A 76 22.40 -1.12 3.42
CA VAL A 76 23.66 -1.23 4.17
C VAL A 76 24.51 -2.36 3.63
N ALA A 77 23.93 -3.52 3.38
CA ALA A 77 24.64 -4.66 2.78
C ALA A 77 25.25 -4.29 1.42
N LEU A 78 24.54 -3.50 0.63
CA LEU A 78 25.02 -3.02 -0.67
C LEU A 78 26.13 -1.97 -0.53
N GLN A 79 26.04 -1.05 0.43
CA GLN A 79 27.12 -0.11 0.70
C GLN A 79 28.40 -0.83 1.16
N ASN A 80 28.28 -1.85 2.02
CA ASN A 80 29.41 -2.66 2.46
C ASN A 80 30.00 -3.50 1.33
N SER A 81 29.17 -4.06 0.44
CA SER A 81 29.64 -4.76 -0.76
C SER A 81 30.37 -3.82 -1.72
N LYS A 82 29.88 -2.59 -1.88
CA LYS A 82 30.54 -1.53 -2.68
C LYS A 82 31.90 -1.14 -2.08
N SER A 83 31.96 -0.85 -0.78
CA SER A 83 33.20 -0.44 -0.12
C SER A 83 34.26 -1.55 -0.14
N TRP A 84 33.86 -2.81 0.07
CA TRP A 84 34.76 -3.97 -0.07
C TRP A 84 35.31 -4.08 -1.50
N ARG A 85 34.45 -3.92 -2.50
CA ARG A 85 34.85 -3.99 -3.92
C ARG A 85 35.74 -2.82 -4.33
N ASP A 86 35.50 -1.62 -3.80
CA ASP A 86 36.33 -0.44 -4.07
C ASP A 86 37.70 -0.55 -3.37
N ALA A 87 37.75 -1.10 -2.15
CA ALA A 87 39.01 -1.42 -1.46
C ALA A 87 39.85 -2.48 -2.20
N ASN A 88 39.21 -3.46 -2.83
CA ASN A 88 39.91 -4.46 -3.66
C ASN A 88 40.30 -3.92 -5.06
N LYS A 89 39.63 -2.89 -5.59
CA LYS A 89 40.04 -2.23 -6.85
C LYS A 89 41.36 -1.46 -6.70
N SER A 90 41.67 -0.94 -5.51
CA SER A 90 42.98 -0.29 -5.27
C SER A 90 44.18 -1.25 -5.32
N VAL A 91 43.95 -2.56 -5.15
CA VAL A 91 45.01 -3.58 -5.12
C VAL A 91 45.29 -4.16 -6.52
N VAL A 92 44.31 -4.14 -7.43
CA VAL A 92 44.42 -4.72 -8.78
C VAL A 92 44.37 -3.62 -9.85
N LYS A 93 45.44 -2.82 -9.94
CA LYS A 93 45.75 -2.02 -11.14
C LYS A 93 46.40 -2.93 -12.19
N THR A 94 45.68 -3.93 -12.68
CA THR A 94 46.12 -4.69 -13.85
C THR A 94 44.96 -4.84 -14.81
N LYS A 95 45.29 -4.60 -16.08
CA LYS A 95 44.42 -4.35 -17.21
C LYS A 95 43.33 -5.43 -17.42
N ASP A 96 42.30 -4.98 -18.11
CA ASP A 96 41.40 -5.71 -19.00
C ASP A 96 40.02 -6.17 -18.46
N THR A 97 39.00 -5.60 -19.12
CA THR A 97 37.63 -6.08 -19.41
C THR A 97 36.66 -6.39 -18.25
N SER A 98 37.15 -6.62 -17.02
CA SER A 98 36.30 -6.98 -15.86
C SER A 98 35.62 -5.78 -15.16
N GLY A 99 36.11 -4.55 -15.39
CA GLY A 99 35.57 -3.34 -14.75
C GLY A 99 34.18 -2.92 -15.26
N GLN A 100 33.80 -3.33 -16.47
CA GLN A 100 32.53 -2.94 -17.09
C GLN A 100 31.36 -3.80 -16.55
N GLU A 101 31.58 -5.10 -16.36
CA GLU A 101 30.58 -6.00 -15.75
C GLU A 101 30.35 -5.68 -14.26
N LEU A 102 31.42 -5.43 -13.49
CA LEU A 102 31.27 -5.01 -12.09
C LEU A 102 30.44 -3.72 -11.96
N SER A 103 30.70 -2.73 -12.81
CA SER A 103 30.00 -1.44 -12.78
C SER A 103 28.52 -1.61 -13.17
N ALA A 104 28.22 -2.49 -14.12
CA ALA A 104 26.85 -2.80 -14.53
C ALA A 104 26.05 -3.50 -13.42
N VAL A 105 26.64 -4.49 -12.72
CA VAL A 105 26.01 -5.16 -11.56
C VAL A 105 25.73 -4.16 -10.45
N ASP A 106 26.71 -3.31 -10.14
CA ASP A 106 26.61 -2.31 -9.07
C ASP A 106 25.53 -1.23 -9.33
N SER A 107 25.35 -0.88 -10.61
CA SER A 107 24.29 0.02 -11.06
C SER A 107 22.90 -0.62 -10.98
N LYS A 108 22.80 -1.94 -11.19
CA LYS A 108 21.55 -2.70 -11.16
C LYS A 108 21.03 -2.85 -9.73
N GLU A 109 21.92 -3.16 -8.78
CA GLU A 109 21.56 -3.27 -7.36
C GLU A 109 21.15 -1.92 -6.78
N ALA A 110 21.92 -0.86 -7.04
CA ALA A 110 21.56 0.50 -6.63
C ALA A 110 20.21 0.95 -7.21
N ARG A 111 19.91 0.56 -8.45
CA ARG A 111 18.62 0.82 -9.08
C ARG A 111 17.48 0.07 -8.41
N ALA A 112 17.69 -1.20 -8.03
CA ALA A 112 16.70 -1.98 -7.29
C ALA A 112 16.39 -1.35 -5.92
N VAL A 113 17.41 -0.91 -5.17
CA VAL A 113 17.21 -0.19 -3.90
C VAL A 113 16.41 1.11 -4.10
N LYS A 114 16.79 1.93 -5.09
CA LYS A 114 16.06 3.17 -5.41
C LYS A 114 14.58 2.90 -5.73
N MET A 115 14.29 1.79 -6.41
CA MET A 115 12.91 1.38 -6.67
C MET A 115 12.14 1.04 -5.40
N VAL A 116 12.76 0.23 -4.52
CA VAL A 116 12.13 -0.16 -3.25
C VAL A 116 11.86 1.07 -2.40
N ILE A 117 12.84 1.98 -2.26
CA ILE A 117 12.66 3.25 -1.55
C ILE A 117 11.49 4.04 -2.13
N ALA A 118 11.42 4.19 -3.47
CA ALA A 118 10.32 4.93 -4.10
C ALA A 118 8.94 4.33 -3.80
N ILE A 119 8.81 3.00 -3.88
CA ILE A 119 7.57 2.28 -3.55
C ILE A 119 7.19 2.50 -2.09
N THR A 120 8.16 2.36 -1.18
CA THR A 120 7.93 2.54 0.25
C THR A 120 7.54 3.97 0.59
N THR A 121 8.16 4.98 -0.03
CA THR A 121 7.80 6.39 0.16
C THR A 121 6.36 6.66 -0.30
N VAL A 122 5.99 6.17 -1.49
CA VAL A 122 4.61 6.33 -1.99
C VAL A 122 3.61 5.65 -1.06
N PHE A 123 3.92 4.45 -0.58
CA PHE A 123 3.08 3.74 0.38
C PHE A 123 2.86 4.56 1.64
N ILE A 124 3.93 5.03 2.29
CA ILE A 124 3.86 5.82 3.53
C ILE A 124 3.01 7.07 3.33
N VAL A 125 3.29 7.85 2.28
CA VAL A 125 2.54 9.08 1.98
C VAL A 125 1.05 8.78 1.75
N SER A 126 0.76 7.67 1.08
CA SER A 126 -0.62 7.27 0.78
C SER A 126 -1.36 6.71 2.00
N SER A 127 -0.67 6.17 2.99
CA SER A 127 -1.26 5.64 4.23
C SER A 127 -1.57 6.71 5.29
N ILE A 128 -1.02 7.92 5.16
CA ILE A 128 -1.26 9.01 6.11
C ILE A 128 -2.75 9.40 6.17
N PRO A 129 -3.45 9.67 5.06
CA PRO A 129 -4.87 10.04 5.09
C PRO A 129 -5.76 8.96 5.73
N SER A 130 -5.45 7.69 5.46
CA SER A 130 -6.15 6.54 6.06
C SER A 130 -5.98 6.50 7.58
N SER A 131 -4.75 6.66 8.06
CA SER A 131 -4.45 6.73 9.50
C SER A 131 -5.20 7.88 10.18
N ILE A 132 -5.19 9.07 9.57
CA ILE A 132 -5.91 10.25 10.09
C ILE A 132 -7.42 9.98 10.16
N HIS A 133 -8.00 9.37 9.13
CA HIS A 133 -9.42 9.06 9.10
C HIS A 133 -9.81 8.07 10.21
N ILE A 134 -9.03 7.00 10.42
CA ILE A 134 -9.29 6.02 11.50
C ILE A 134 -9.17 6.67 12.88
N ILE A 135 -8.17 7.54 13.08
CA ILE A 135 -8.02 8.30 14.33
C ILE A 135 -9.24 9.20 14.55
N ALA A 136 -9.73 9.89 13.51
CA ALA A 136 -10.91 10.73 13.61
C ALA A 136 -12.17 9.93 13.99
N VAL A 137 -12.38 8.76 13.37
CA VAL A 137 -13.51 7.85 13.67
C VAL A 137 -13.46 7.33 15.11
N THR A 138 -12.26 7.08 15.64
CA THR A 138 -12.09 6.51 16.99
C THR A 138 -12.10 7.56 18.10
N THR A 139 -11.70 8.80 17.81
CA THR A 139 -11.56 9.87 18.82
C THR A 139 -12.73 10.84 18.85
N VAL A 140 -13.47 10.99 17.74
CA VAL A 140 -14.58 11.93 17.63
C VAL A 140 -15.89 11.15 17.50
N PRO A 141 -16.71 11.06 18.56
CA PRO A 141 -17.94 10.26 18.56
C PRO A 141 -18.95 10.68 17.48
N GLU A 142 -18.95 11.96 17.08
CA GLU A 142 -19.84 12.49 16.04
C GLU A 142 -19.30 12.31 14.61
N PHE A 143 -18.09 11.73 14.45
CA PHE A 143 -17.45 11.48 13.16
C PHE A 143 -17.78 10.08 12.65
N GLU A 144 -19.06 9.87 12.38
CA GLU A 144 -19.61 8.60 11.93
C GLU A 144 -20.64 8.82 10.81
N VAL A 145 -21.06 7.73 10.15
CA VAL A 145 -21.98 7.77 8.99
C VAL A 145 -23.28 8.52 9.30
N ASN A 146 -23.81 8.38 10.52
CA ASN A 146 -25.04 9.03 10.97
C ASN A 146 -24.80 10.25 11.88
N GLY A 147 -23.54 10.64 12.08
CA GLY A 147 -23.16 11.68 13.01
C GLY A 147 -23.30 13.09 12.42
N ARG A 148 -23.08 14.11 13.26
CA ARG A 148 -23.13 15.51 12.84
C ARG A 148 -22.11 15.84 11.74
N TYR A 149 -20.99 15.12 11.71
CA TYR A 149 -19.93 15.30 10.71
C TYR A 149 -19.99 14.28 9.56
N SER A 150 -21.16 13.68 9.30
CA SER A 150 -21.36 12.67 8.24
C SER A 150 -20.85 13.09 6.84
N ASN A 151 -21.02 14.35 6.45
CA ASN A 151 -20.49 14.87 5.19
C ASN A 151 -18.95 14.88 5.16
N LEU A 152 -18.31 15.22 6.28
CA LEU A 152 -16.85 15.24 6.40
C LEU A 152 -16.29 13.82 6.50
N TYR A 153 -16.99 12.92 7.20
CA TYR A 153 -16.71 11.48 7.21
C TYR A 153 -16.74 10.93 5.77
N ALA A 154 -17.78 11.22 5.00
CA ALA A 154 -17.89 10.76 3.61
C ALA A 154 -16.80 11.36 2.72
N LEU A 155 -16.52 12.66 2.84
CA LEU A 155 -15.50 13.34 2.05
C LEU A 155 -14.10 12.78 2.32
N THR A 156 -13.71 12.67 3.59
CA THR A 156 -12.40 12.09 3.98
C THR A 156 -12.32 10.62 3.63
N GLY A 157 -13.44 9.90 3.72
CA GLY A 157 -13.60 8.53 3.25
C GLY A 157 -13.26 8.38 1.76
N MET A 158 -13.90 9.18 0.91
CA MET A 158 -13.62 9.18 -0.53
C MET A 158 -12.19 9.63 -0.85
N ALA A 159 -11.68 10.63 -0.12
CA ALA A 159 -10.33 11.13 -0.32
C ALA A 159 -9.27 10.05 -0.08
N PHE A 160 -9.36 9.30 1.04
CA PHE A 160 -8.40 8.23 1.28
C PHE A 160 -8.56 7.09 0.26
N LEU A 161 -9.77 6.75 -0.17
CA LEU A 161 -9.99 5.72 -1.20
C LEU A 161 -9.30 6.06 -2.53
N ILE A 162 -9.34 7.34 -2.93
CA ILE A 162 -8.65 7.82 -4.13
C ILE A 162 -7.13 7.67 -3.94
N VAL A 163 -6.61 8.08 -2.79
CA VAL A 163 -5.18 8.01 -2.48
C VAL A 163 -4.68 6.55 -2.44
N ASP A 164 -5.44 5.64 -1.83
CA ASP A 164 -5.12 4.20 -1.84
C ASP A 164 -5.16 3.61 -3.25
N SER A 165 -6.13 4.02 -4.08
CA SER A 165 -6.19 3.61 -5.48
C SER A 165 -4.98 4.10 -6.27
N LEU A 166 -4.54 5.34 -6.01
CA LEU A 166 -3.33 5.89 -6.60
C LEU A 166 -2.09 5.13 -6.15
N ASN A 167 -1.98 4.73 -4.87
CA ASN A 167 -0.89 3.89 -4.35
C ASN A 167 -0.77 2.57 -5.12
N CYS A 168 -1.90 1.88 -5.34
CA CYS A 168 -1.91 0.66 -6.14
C CYS A 168 -1.40 0.87 -7.56
N SER A 169 -1.79 1.97 -8.21
CA SER A 169 -1.35 2.32 -9.57
C SER A 169 0.11 2.78 -9.65
N ALA A 170 0.58 3.49 -8.62
CA ALA A 170 1.91 4.06 -8.55
C ALA A 170 2.99 2.97 -8.56
N ASN A 171 2.72 1.82 -7.94
CA ASN A 171 3.60 0.65 -8.03
C ASN A 171 3.87 0.28 -9.50
N VAL A 172 2.84 0.15 -10.32
CA VAL A 172 2.98 -0.17 -11.76
C VAL A 172 3.79 0.90 -12.48
N VAL A 173 3.53 2.17 -12.21
CA VAL A 173 4.27 3.30 -12.82
C VAL A 173 5.75 3.28 -12.43
N ILE A 174 6.06 3.06 -11.14
CA ILE A 174 7.43 2.97 -10.63
C ILE A 174 8.14 1.78 -11.27
N TYR A 175 7.52 0.59 -11.31
CA TYR A 175 8.10 -0.58 -11.97
C TYR A 175 8.31 -0.35 -13.46
N TYR A 176 7.39 0.31 -14.14
CA TYR A 176 7.53 0.64 -15.56
C TYR A 176 8.67 1.63 -15.81
N ARG A 177 8.74 2.74 -15.07
CA ARG A 177 9.81 3.74 -15.24
C ARG A 177 11.18 3.19 -14.85
N MET A 178 11.23 2.44 -13.75
CA MET A 178 12.48 2.10 -13.09
C MET A 178 12.93 0.65 -13.29
N SER A 179 12.12 -0.32 -13.68
CA SER A 179 12.61 -1.69 -13.96
C SER A 179 12.72 -1.96 -15.46
N THR A 180 13.94 -2.24 -15.93
CA THR A 180 14.19 -2.72 -17.31
C THR A 180 13.60 -4.10 -17.54
N LYS A 181 13.66 -4.98 -16.52
CA LYS A 181 13.10 -6.33 -16.58
C LYS A 181 11.58 -6.29 -16.73
N PHE A 182 10.91 -5.44 -15.94
CA PHE A 182 9.46 -5.27 -16.01
C PHE A 182 9.01 -4.71 -17.37
N ARG A 183 9.71 -3.71 -17.90
CA ARG A 183 9.43 -3.18 -19.24
C ARG A 183 9.60 -4.21 -20.36
N ARG A 184 10.64 -5.05 -20.31
CA ARG A 184 10.80 -6.15 -21.29
C ARG A 184 9.67 -7.16 -21.19
N ALA A 185 9.32 -7.59 -19.97
CA ALA A 185 8.21 -8.51 -19.76
C ALA A 185 6.88 -7.95 -20.29
N LEU A 186 6.60 -6.65 -20.06
CA LEU A 186 5.43 -5.98 -20.59
C LEU A 186 5.41 -5.93 -22.12
N ARG A 187 6.52 -5.56 -22.76
CA ARG A 187 6.62 -5.52 -24.23
C ARG A 187 6.48 -6.90 -24.84
N SER A 188 7.10 -7.91 -24.24
CA SER A 188 6.94 -9.31 -24.64
C SER A 188 5.49 -9.77 -24.53
N LEU A 189 4.80 -9.43 -23.44
CA LEU A 189 3.39 -9.79 -23.22
C LEU A 189 2.48 -9.18 -24.29
N PHE A 190 2.76 -7.94 -24.69
CA PHE A 190 1.99 -7.21 -25.71
C PHE A 190 2.55 -7.35 -27.13
N ARG A 191 3.55 -8.23 -27.36
CA ARG A 191 4.24 -8.41 -28.65
C ARG A 191 4.72 -7.09 -29.29
N LEU A 192 5.10 -6.13 -28.45
CA LEU A 192 5.65 -4.83 -28.86
C LEU A 192 7.17 -4.86 -29.06
N ASP A 193 7.78 -6.05 -28.96
CA ASP A 193 9.18 -6.22 -29.30
C ASP A 193 9.32 -6.07 -30.82
N LYS A 194 10.09 -5.07 -31.25
CA LYS A 194 10.46 -4.92 -32.66
C LYS A 194 11.20 -6.19 -33.08
N PRO A 195 10.86 -6.81 -34.23
CA PRO A 195 11.74 -7.81 -34.82
C PRO A 195 13.10 -7.13 -35.05
N CYS A 196 14.16 -7.74 -34.50
CA CYS A 196 15.54 -7.36 -34.78
C CYS A 196 15.85 -7.55 -36.26
#